data_AF-A0A8X8VZW3-F1
#
_entry.id   AF-A0A8X8VZW3-F1
#
_cell.length_a   1.000
_cell.length_b   1.000
_cell.length_c   1.000
_cell.angle_alpha   90.00
_cell.angle_beta   90.00
_cell.angle_gamma   90.00
#
_symmetry.space_group_name_H-M   'P 1'
#
loop_
_entity.id
_entity.type
_entity.pdbx_description
1 polymer ?
#
loop_
_entity_poly.entity_id
_entity_poly.type
_entity_poly.pdbx_seq_one_letter_code
_entity_poly.pdbx_strand_id
1 'polypeptide(L)' 'MKSIGYTPDCGTCNDLFLTLSKSGQFGEAVEVLKGMEMAGCVPDCDSYGGLIAELSDVRKVDAVAEVVREML' A
#
# COMPACT_ATOMS: atom_id res chain seq x y z
N MET A 1 0.36 16.03 -1.85
CA MET A 1 1.14 15.54 -3.01
C MET A 1 0.54 16.04 -4.32
N LYS A 2 -0.69 15.64 -4.70
CA LYS A 2 -1.34 16.17 -5.92
C LYS A 2 -1.55 17.71 -5.94
N SER A 3 -1.83 18.33 -4.78
CA SER A 3 -2.08 19.77 -4.67
C SER A 3 -0.87 20.67 -4.95
N ILE A 4 0.35 20.12 -4.94
CA ILE A 4 1.60 20.85 -5.25
C ILE A 4 2.17 20.47 -6.62
N GLY A 5 1.40 19.74 -7.45
CA GLY A 5 1.85 19.29 -8.77
C GLY A 5 2.82 18.10 -8.75
N TYR A 6 2.99 17.43 -7.60
CA TYR A 6 3.83 16.25 -7.47
C TYR A 6 2.98 14.98 -7.62
N THR A 7 3.29 14.18 -8.65
CA THR A 7 2.73 12.85 -8.84
C THR A 7 3.61 11.86 -8.09
N PRO A 8 3.10 11.18 -7.05
CA PRO A 8 3.85 10.13 -6.37
C PRO A 8 4.27 9.07 -7.39
N ASP A 9 5.49 8.55 -7.27
CA ASP A 9 5.94 7.37 -8.01
C ASP A 9 5.77 6.11 -7.15
N CYS A 10 6.03 4.92 -7.74
CA CYS A 10 5.90 3.66 -7.02
C CYS A 10 6.78 3.62 -5.76
N GLY A 11 7.99 4.21 -5.81
CA GLY A 11 8.88 4.29 -4.65
C GLY A 11 8.30 5.12 -3.51
N THR A 12 7.75 6.30 -3.83
CA THR A 12 7.12 7.19 -2.84
C THR A 12 5.91 6.53 -2.20
N CYS A 13 5.06 5.87 -3.00
CA CYS A 13 3.92 5.12 -2.46
C CYS A 13 4.38 3.92 -1.62
N ASN A 14 5.49 3.29 -2.01
CA ASN A 14 6.10 2.20 -1.26
C ASN A 14 6.58 2.63 0.12
N ASP A 15 7.32 3.73 0.19
CA ASP A 15 7.77 4.31 1.45
C ASP A 15 6.60 4.78 2.32
N LEU A 16 5.56 5.37 1.71
CA LEU A 16 4.36 5.80 2.44
C LEU A 16 3.63 4.60 3.06
N PHE A 17 3.41 3.53 2.30
CA PHE A 17 2.72 2.36 2.83
C PHE A 17 3.57 1.70 3.93
N LEU A 18 4.88 1.53 3.74
CA LEU A 18 5.74 0.89 4.74
C LEU A 18 5.71 1.67 6.06
N THR A 19 5.67 3.00 5.97
CA THR A 19 5.59 3.88 7.13
C THR A 19 4.23 3.75 7.83
N LEU A 20 3.13 3.72 7.08
CA LEU A 20 1.77 3.56 7.61
C LEU A 20 1.56 2.17 8.23
N SER A 21 2.08 1.12 7.62
CA SER A 21 1.97 -0.24 8.16
C SER A 21 2.76 -0.36 9.48
N LYS A 22 3.98 0.22 9.55
CA LYS A 22 4.77 0.27 10.80
C LYS A 22 4.12 1.10 11.90
N SER A 23 3.31 2.10 11.56
CA SER A 23 2.54 2.88 12.54
C SER A 23 1.21 2.22 12.94
N GLY A 24 0.90 1.04 12.39
CA GLY A 24 -0.36 0.32 12.64
C GLY A 24 -1.56 0.91 11.89
N GLN A 25 -1.34 1.86 10.99
CA GLN A 25 -2.34 2.55 10.17
C GLN A 25 -2.61 1.76 8.88
N PHE A 26 -3.08 0.53 9.06
CA PHE A 26 -3.26 -0.41 7.96
C PHE A 26 -4.36 0.01 6.98
N GLY A 27 -5.42 0.67 7.47
CA GLY A 27 -6.48 1.19 6.60
C GLY A 27 -5.93 2.23 5.64
N GLU A 28 -5.15 3.18 6.14
CA GLU A 28 -4.48 4.17 5.31
C GLU A 28 -3.46 3.54 4.35
N ALA A 29 -2.73 2.50 4.77
CA ALA A 29 -1.80 1.79 3.89
C ALA A 29 -2.51 1.12 2.70
N VAL A 30 -3.68 0.50 2.94
CA VAL A 30 -4.51 -0.10 1.87
C VAL A 30 -5.05 0.98 0.92
N GLU A 31 -5.52 2.11 1.46
CA GLU A 31 -6.02 3.22 0.62
C GLU A 31 -4.91 3.83 -0.25
N VAL A 32 -3.68 3.92 0.25
CA VAL A 32 -2.53 4.34 -0.55
C VAL A 32 -2.32 3.39 -1.71
N LEU A 33 -2.32 2.08 -1.45
CA LEU A 33 -2.10 1.05 -2.45
C LEU A 33 -3.18 1.07 -3.55
N LYS A 34 -4.47 1.16 -3.17
CA LYS A 34 -5.60 1.36 -4.10
C LYS A 34 -5.50 2.68 -4.88
N GLY A 35 -4.95 3.71 -4.25
CA GLY A 35 -4.75 5.01 -4.86
C GLY A 35 -3.61 5.09 -5.88
N MET A 36 -2.70 4.12 -5.90
CA MET A 36 -1.54 4.11 -6.80
C MET A 36 -1.97 4.05 -8.27
N GLU A 37 -2.89 3.16 -8.63
CA GLU A 37 -3.34 3.01 -10.01
C GLU A 37 -4.02 4.30 -10.51
N MET A 38 -4.86 4.91 -9.66
CA MET A 38 -5.46 6.22 -9.92
C MET A 38 -4.45 7.39 -9.96
N ALA A 39 -3.23 7.18 -9.48
CA ALA A 39 -2.12 8.12 -9.59
C ALA A 39 -1.25 7.86 -10.83
N GLY A 40 -1.55 6.82 -11.62
CA GLY A 40 -0.74 6.40 -12.77
C GLY A 40 0.47 5.54 -12.38
N CYS A 41 0.47 4.99 -11.16
CA CYS A 41 1.51 4.11 -10.65
C CYS A 41 0.96 2.71 -10.48
N VAL A 42 1.58 1.73 -11.14
CA VAL A 42 1.16 0.33 -10.98
C VAL A 42 1.92 -0.24 -9.79
N PRO A 43 1.24 -0.66 -8.71
CA PRO A 43 1.90 -1.42 -7.65
C PRO A 43 2.42 -2.73 -8.23
N ASP A 44 3.64 -3.10 -7.86
CA ASP A 44 4.29 -4.33 -8.29
C ASP A 44 4.26 -5.42 -7.20
N CYS A 45 4.80 -6.59 -7.53
CA CYS A 45 4.86 -7.75 -6.64
C CYS A 45 5.52 -7.42 -5.30
N ASP A 46 6.54 -6.54 -5.31
CA ASP A 46 7.26 -6.14 -4.10
C ASP A 46 6.39 -5.25 -3.20
N SER A 47 5.60 -4.37 -3.81
CA SER A 47 4.63 -3.50 -3.13
C SER A 47 3.57 -4.32 -2.39
N TYR A 48 2.92 -5.27 -3.08
CA TYR A 48 1.93 -6.16 -2.48
C TYR A 48 2.56 -7.14 -1.46
N GLY A 49 3.73 -7.71 -1.80
CA GLY A 49 4.43 -8.67 -0.96
C GLY A 49 4.85 -8.10 0.39
N GLY A 50 5.36 -6.86 0.40
CA GLY A 50 5.70 -6.15 1.62
C GLY A 50 4.48 -5.90 2.52
N LEU A 51 3.34 -5.50 1.93
CA LEU A 51 2.11 -5.27 2.68
C LEU A 51 1.54 -6.56 3.28
N ILE A 52 1.53 -7.65 2.50
CA ILE A 52 1.07 -8.97 2.97
C ILE A 52 1.95 -9.47 4.12
N ALA A 53 3.27 -9.33 4.02
CA ALA A 53 4.20 -9.75 5.07
C ALA A 53 3.96 -9.01 6.38
N GLU A 54 3.91 -7.68 6.35
CA GLU A 54 3.72 -6.85 7.54
C GLU A 54 2.34 -7.10 8.20
N LEU A 55 1.27 -7.19 7.39
CA LEU A 55 -0.07 -7.51 7.89
C LEU A 55 -0.16 -8.93 8.49
N SER A 56 0.60 -9.87 7.96
CA SER A 56 0.70 -11.23 8.50
C SER A 56 1.38 -11.25 9.86
N ASP A 57 2.46 -10.49 10.03
CA ASP A 57 3.20 -10.38 11.29
C ASP A 57 2.33 -9.79 12.41
N VAL A 58 1.49 -8.80 12.09
CA VAL A 58 0.54 -8.21 13.06
C VAL A 58 -0.80 -8.95 13.15
N ARG A 59 -0.94 -10.11 12.50
CA ARG A 59 -2.14 -10.97 12.48
C ARG A 59 -3.42 -10.28 12.00
N LYS A 60 -3.30 -9.32 11.09
CA LYS A 60 -4.43 -8.62 10.44
C LYS A 60 -4.93 -9.39 9.22
N VAL A 61 -5.42 -10.62 9.45
CA VAL A 61 -5.77 -11.57 8.38
C VAL A 61 -6.85 -11.05 7.43
N ASP A 62 -7.83 -10.28 7.94
CA ASP A 62 -8.88 -9.70 7.10
C ASP A 62 -8.32 -8.70 6.08
N ALA A 63 -7.35 -7.88 6.50
CA ALA A 63 -6.66 -6.93 5.63
C ALA A 63 -5.76 -7.65 4.62
N VAL A 64 -5.09 -8.74 5.02
CA VAL A 64 -4.33 -9.58 4.07
C VAL A 64 -5.25 -10.11 2.97
N ALA A 65 -6.43 -10.60 3.33
CA ALA A 65 -7.38 -11.13 2.36
C ALA A 65 -7.91 -10.06 1.40
N GLU A 66 -8.03 -8.80 1.85
CA GLU A 66 -8.39 -7.67 0.99
C GLU A 66 -7.27 -7.35 0.00
N VAL A 67 -6.03 -7.22 0.48
CA VAL A 67 -4.85 -6.93 -0.36
C VAL A 67 -4.62 -8.03 -1.40
N VAL A 68 -4.79 -9.30 -1.04
CA VAL A 68 -4.69 -10.42 -1.98
C VAL A 68 -5.80 -10.39 -3.05
N ARG A 69 -7.01 -9.94 -2.71
CA ARG A 69 -8.10 -9.81 -3.69
C ARG A 69 -7.84 -8.68 -4.69
N GLU A 70 -7.26 -7.57 -4.25
CA GLU A 70 -6.90 -6.45 -5.14
C GLU A 70 -5.76 -6.83 -6.10
N MET A 71 -4.93 -7.81 -5.75
CA MET A 71 -3.83 -8.30 -6.60
C MET A 71 -4.29 -9.24 -7.74
N LEU A 72 -5.50 -9.82 -7.64
CA LEU A 72 -6.04 -10.85 -8.56
C LEU A 72 -7.03 -10.26 -9.57
#